data_AF-A0A520DD81-F1
#
_entry.id   AF-A0A520DD81-F1
#
_cell.length_a   1.000
_cell.length_b   1.000
_cell.length_c   1.000
_cell.angle_alpha   90.00
_cell.angle_beta   90.00
_cell.angle_gamma   90.00
#
_symmetry.space_group_name_H-M   'P 1'
#
loop_
_entity.id
_entity.type
_entity.pdbx_description
1 polymer ?
#
loop_
_entity_poly.entity_id
_entity_poly.type
_entity_poly.pdbx_seq_one_letter_code
_entity_poly.pdbx_strand_id
1 'polypeptide(L)'
;MLAGLHAGSEPEGLDAVPLLQDAPDPDRRAGDTFPSTRPRRTVHAHVDVTRHTFAMHVHGDCMTSATGDSFPPGSLLIVEPDMAPVSGDYVIALVMPSVTTFKQYVVDGGDRYLKPLNHRYATRLLGDARIVGVVREMTKRFR
;
A
#
# COMPACT_ATOMS: atom_id res chain seq x y z
N MET A 1 -19.04 45.90 6.14
CA MET A 1 -19.41 44.90 7.17
C MET A 1 -19.85 43.65 6.41
N LEU A 2 -18.91 42.72 6.19
CA LEU A 2 -18.90 41.34 6.72
C LEU A 2 -20.00 40.45 6.09
N ALA A 3 -19.64 39.59 5.12
CA ALA A 3 -19.34 38.15 5.28
C ALA A 3 -20.59 37.29 4.99
N GLY A 4 -20.57 36.17 4.27
CA GLY A 4 -19.44 35.41 3.75
C GLY A 4 -19.86 34.44 2.64
N LEU A 5 -18.88 34.10 1.81
CA LEU A 5 -18.92 32.96 0.91
C LEU A 5 -19.19 31.70 1.74
N HIS A 6 -20.30 31.00 1.46
CA HIS A 6 -20.41 29.60 1.83
C HIS A 6 -19.59 28.79 0.84
N ALA A 7 -18.33 28.55 1.20
CA ALA A 7 -17.57 27.43 0.70
C ALA A 7 -18.22 26.15 1.26
N GLY A 8 -19.15 25.58 0.50
CA GLY A 8 -19.65 24.24 0.71
C GLY A 8 -18.62 23.25 0.17
N SER A 9 -17.94 22.60 1.10
CA SER A 9 -16.97 21.50 1.00
C SER A 9 -17.20 20.47 -0.11
N GLU A 10 -16.20 20.27 -0.96
CA GLU A 10 -15.96 18.95 -1.56
C GLU A 10 -15.11 18.10 -0.60
N PRO A 11 -15.25 16.77 -0.68
CA PRO A 11 -14.20 16.04 -1.37
C PRO A 11 -14.80 15.18 -2.46
N GLU A 12 -14.56 15.53 -3.74
CA GLU A 12 -14.54 14.52 -4.79
C GLU A 12 -13.54 13.45 -4.32
N GLY A 13 -14.02 12.22 -4.15
CA GLY A 13 -13.15 11.08 -3.92
C GLY A 13 -12.06 11.10 -4.99
N LEU A 14 -10.81 10.91 -4.57
CA LEU A 14 -9.72 10.86 -5.53
C LEU A 14 -9.88 9.54 -6.32
N ASP A 15 -10.51 9.57 -7.49
CA ASP A 15 -10.67 8.34 -8.29
C ASP A 15 -9.33 7.82 -8.84
N ALA A 16 -8.23 8.54 -8.64
CA ALA A 16 -6.91 8.16 -9.09
C ALA A 16 -5.81 8.50 -8.06
N VAL A 17 -4.86 7.57 -7.90
CA VAL A 17 -3.74 7.67 -6.97
C VAL A 17 -2.40 7.74 -7.73
N PRO A 18 -1.36 8.38 -7.16
CA PRO A 18 0.00 8.37 -7.71
C PRO A 18 0.56 6.95 -7.85
N LEU A 19 1.19 6.63 -8.98
CA LEU A 19 1.99 5.42 -9.13
C LEU A 19 3.42 5.69 -8.68
N LEU A 20 3.86 5.02 -7.61
CA LEU A 20 5.21 5.10 -7.07
C LEU A 20 6.07 3.93 -7.57
N GLN A 21 7.37 4.18 -7.70
CA GLN A 21 8.35 3.13 -8.01
C GLN A 21 8.64 2.27 -6.78
N ASP A 22 8.70 2.90 -5.62
CA ASP A 22 8.98 2.28 -4.32
C ASP A 22 7.98 2.80 -3.27
N ALA A 23 7.83 2.06 -2.16
CA ALA A 23 6.99 2.53 -1.06
C ALA A 23 7.62 3.76 -0.39
N PRO A 24 6.81 4.73 0.06
CA PRO A 24 7.32 5.85 0.83
C PRO A 24 7.86 5.38 2.19
N ASP A 25 8.80 6.14 2.72
CA ASP A 25 9.27 6.00 4.11
C ASP A 25 8.09 6.29 5.06
N PRO A 26 7.77 5.39 6.02
CA PRO A 26 6.65 5.58 6.95
C PRO A 26 6.79 6.82 7.84
N ASP A 27 8.03 7.26 8.13
CA ASP A 27 8.26 8.49 8.92
C ASP A 27 8.10 9.75 8.06
N ARG A 28 7.95 9.59 6.74
CA ARG A 28 7.84 10.66 5.75
C ARG A 28 6.42 10.67 5.20
N ARG A 29 5.60 11.61 5.65
CA ARG A 29 4.20 11.68 5.22
C ARG A 29 4.13 11.80 3.70
N ALA A 30 3.19 11.11 3.05
CA ALA A 30 3.03 11.20 1.59
C ALA A 30 2.85 12.66 1.13
N GLY A 31 2.27 13.53 1.97
CA GLY A 31 2.21 14.99 1.77
C GLY A 31 3.56 15.71 1.68
N ASP A 32 4.61 15.19 2.31
CA ASP A 32 5.94 15.81 2.40
C ASP A 32 6.86 15.36 1.25
N THR A 33 6.43 14.33 0.50
CA THR A 33 7.16 13.73 -0.62
C THR A 33 6.35 13.75 -1.91
N PHE A 34 5.25 14.48 -1.99
CA PHE A 34 4.81 14.93 -3.30
C PHE A 34 5.75 16.07 -3.69
N PRO A 35 6.76 15.85 -4.57
CA PRO A 35 7.36 17.00 -5.20
C PRO A 35 6.20 17.78 -5.82
N SER A 36 6.24 19.11 -5.75
CA SER A 36 5.28 20.00 -6.41
C SER A 36 5.12 19.74 -7.92
N THR A 37 5.91 18.83 -8.49
CA THR A 37 5.67 18.17 -9.78
C THR A 37 4.70 17.01 -9.64
N ARG A 38 3.53 17.17 -10.26
CA ARG A 38 2.53 16.11 -10.49
C ARG A 38 3.19 14.74 -10.72
N PRO A 39 2.73 13.66 -10.06
CA PRO A 39 3.19 12.31 -10.36
C PRO A 39 3.03 12.05 -11.86
N ARG A 40 4.09 11.57 -12.53
CA ARG A 40 4.11 11.37 -13.99
C ARG A 40 3.04 10.39 -14.48
N ARG A 41 2.55 9.51 -13.59
CA ARG A 41 1.48 8.55 -13.87
C ARG A 41 0.60 8.39 -12.64
N THR A 42 -0.71 8.32 -12.87
CA THR A 42 -1.72 7.98 -11.89
C THR A 42 -2.40 6.68 -12.28
N VAL A 43 -3.05 6.03 -11.32
CA VAL A 43 -3.85 4.85 -11.54
C VAL A 43 -5.22 5.07 -10.93
N HIS A 44 -6.27 4.79 -11.72
CA HIS A 44 -7.61 4.71 -11.19
C HIS A 44 -7.75 3.59 -10.17
N ALA A 45 -8.33 3.92 -9.03
CA ALA A 45 -8.71 2.96 -7.99
C ALA A 45 -10.22 2.70 -8.09
N HIS A 46 -10.63 1.49 -7.73
CA HIS A 46 -12.02 1.06 -7.64
C HIS A 46 -12.52 0.96 -6.19
N VAL A 47 -11.72 1.48 -5.25
CA VAL A 47 -11.98 1.55 -3.81
C VAL A 47 -11.86 3.00 -3.38
N ASP A 48 -12.51 3.36 -2.27
CA ASP A 48 -12.31 4.67 -1.65
C ASP A 48 -10.83 4.86 -1.29
N VAL A 49 -10.28 6.00 -1.69
CA VAL A 49 -8.89 6.36 -1.40
C VAL A 49 -8.81 7.72 -0.70
N THR A 50 -7.75 7.89 0.07
CA THR A 50 -7.44 9.11 0.81
C THR A 50 -6.30 9.88 0.15
N ARG A 51 -5.93 11.03 0.72
CA ARG A 51 -4.83 11.88 0.21
C ARG A 51 -3.47 11.18 0.15
N HIS A 52 -3.26 10.11 0.92
CA HIS A 52 -1.97 9.42 1.04
C HIS A 52 -1.93 8.10 0.28
N THR A 53 -3.06 7.63 -0.22
CA THR A 53 -3.12 6.38 -0.98
C THR A 53 -2.25 6.47 -2.21
N PHE A 54 -1.55 5.39 -2.51
CA PHE A 54 -0.67 5.30 -3.66
C PHE A 54 -0.79 3.94 -4.33
N ALA A 55 -0.37 3.88 -5.59
CA ALA A 55 -0.23 2.65 -6.33
C ALA A 55 1.24 2.22 -6.43
N MET A 56 1.49 0.91 -6.50
CA MET A 56 2.82 0.34 -6.77
C MET A 56 2.72 -1.00 -7.48
N HIS A 57 3.81 -1.44 -8.10
CA HIS A 57 3.87 -2.77 -8.72
C HIS A 57 4.37 -3.83 -7.73
N VAL A 58 3.86 -5.05 -7.90
CA VAL A 58 4.41 -6.22 -7.23
C VAL A 58 5.74 -6.60 -7.87
N HIS A 59 6.77 -6.72 -7.03
CA HIS A 59 8.10 -7.18 -7.40
C HIS A 59 8.40 -8.56 -6.82
N GLY A 60 9.01 -9.43 -7.62
CA GLY A 60 9.31 -10.82 -7.24
C GLY A 60 8.04 -11.68 -7.10
N ASP A 61 8.23 -12.96 -6.81
CA ASP A 61 7.16 -13.98 -6.78
C ASP A 61 6.82 -14.46 -5.35
N CYS A 62 7.28 -13.76 -4.30
CA CYS A 62 7.04 -14.17 -2.92
C CYS A 62 5.55 -14.14 -2.50
N MET A 63 4.73 -13.41 -3.26
CA MET A 63 3.27 -13.36 -3.07
C MET A 63 2.51 -14.10 -4.18
N THR A 64 3.21 -14.85 -5.03
CA THR A 64 2.59 -15.74 -6.01
C THR A 64 2.23 -17.07 -5.33
N SER A 65 0.95 -17.24 -5.02
CA SER A 65 0.44 -18.51 -4.50
C SER A 65 0.04 -19.47 -5.63
N ALA A 66 0.12 -20.77 -5.33
CA ALA A 66 -0.49 -21.82 -6.15
C ALA A 66 -1.98 -22.06 -5.82
N THR A 67 -2.45 -21.57 -4.67
CA THR A 67 -3.83 -21.74 -4.19
C THR A 67 -4.33 -20.47 -3.49
N GLY A 68 -5.63 -20.20 -3.56
CA GLY A 68 -6.23 -19.00 -2.96
C GLY A 68 -5.73 -17.70 -3.62
N ASP A 69 -5.61 -16.65 -2.81
CA ASP A 69 -5.15 -15.34 -3.27
C ASP A 69 -3.71 -15.42 -3.78
N SER A 70 -3.43 -14.68 -4.86
CA SER A 70 -2.13 -14.69 -5.52
C SER A 70 -1.85 -13.34 -6.16
N PHE A 71 -0.64 -12.83 -5.98
CA PHE A 71 -0.19 -11.54 -6.46
C PHE A 71 1.06 -11.72 -7.33
N PRO A 72 0.88 -12.01 -8.63
CA PRO A 72 2.00 -12.23 -9.54
C PRO A 72 2.85 -10.95 -9.77
N PRO A 73 4.13 -11.09 -10.14
CA PRO A 73 4.96 -9.96 -10.54
C PRO A 73 4.29 -9.08 -11.61
N GLY A 74 4.44 -7.77 -11.47
CA GLY A 74 3.85 -6.78 -12.39
C GLY A 74 2.37 -6.49 -12.14
N SER A 75 1.72 -7.18 -11.20
CA SER A 75 0.41 -6.76 -10.70
C SER A 75 0.50 -5.38 -10.05
N LEU A 76 -0.57 -4.61 -10.15
CA LEU A 76 -0.66 -3.29 -9.55
C LEU A 76 -1.42 -3.39 -8.23
N LEU A 77 -0.91 -2.73 -7.18
CA LEU A 77 -1.54 -2.63 -5.87
C LEU A 77 -1.99 -1.19 -5.62
N ILE A 78 -3.14 -1.01 -4.98
CA ILE A 78 -3.55 0.23 -4.31
C ILE A 78 -3.31 0.06 -2.81
N VAL A 79 -2.55 0.97 -2.21
CA VAL A 79 -2.08 0.87 -0.82
C VAL A 79 -2.55 2.08 -0.03
N GLU A 80 -3.22 1.84 1.09
CA GLU A 80 -3.71 2.86 2.03
C GLU A 80 -2.77 2.94 3.26
N PRO A 81 -1.98 4.02 3.40
CA PRO A 81 -1.04 4.18 4.51
C PRO A 81 -1.70 4.44 5.85
N ASP A 82 -2.85 5.13 5.86
CA ASP A 82 -3.48 5.56 7.10
C ASP A 82 -4.38 4.47 7.74
N MET A 83 -4.41 3.28 7.14
CA MET A 83 -5.18 2.14 7.63
C MET A 83 -4.33 1.25 8.53
N ALA A 84 -4.80 1.02 9.77
CA ALA A 84 -4.19 0.07 10.68
C ALA A 84 -4.43 -1.38 10.19
N PRO A 85 -3.40 -2.23 10.12
CA PRO A 85 -3.54 -3.60 9.64
C PRO A 85 -4.20 -4.50 10.69
N VAL A 86 -5.05 -5.40 10.23
CA VAL A 86 -5.59 -6.52 11.01
C VAL A 86 -5.05 -7.85 10.49
N SER A 87 -5.01 -8.87 11.36
CA SER A 87 -4.52 -10.21 10.97
C SER A 87 -5.27 -10.73 9.74
N GLY A 88 -4.52 -11.16 8.71
CA GLY A 88 -5.05 -11.55 7.42
C GLY A 88 -4.82 -10.51 6.32
N ASP A 89 -4.64 -9.24 6.67
CA ASP A 89 -4.42 -8.16 5.71
C ASP A 89 -3.13 -8.34 4.91
N TYR A 90 -3.16 -7.80 3.70
CA TYR A 90 -2.01 -7.67 2.83
C TYR A 90 -1.35 -6.32 3.07
N VAL A 91 -0.05 -6.31 3.36
CA VAL A 91 0.65 -5.10 3.83
C VAL A 91 1.95 -4.86 3.08
N ILE A 92 2.26 -3.58 2.87
CA ILE A 92 3.61 -3.14 2.57
C ILE A 92 4.31 -2.87 3.90
N ALA A 93 5.48 -3.46 4.09
CA ALA A 93 6.30 -3.25 5.28
C ALA A 93 7.70 -2.77 4.89
N LEU A 94 8.25 -1.84 5.66
CA LEU A 94 9.63 -1.40 5.57
C LEU A 94 10.46 -2.18 6.60
N VAL A 95 11.40 -2.97 6.11
CA VAL A 95 12.40 -3.68 6.91
C VAL A 95 13.68 -2.86 6.93
N MET A 96 14.20 -2.55 8.11
CA MET A 96 15.41 -1.74 8.26
C MET A 96 16.62 -2.44 7.61
N PRO A 97 17.52 -1.69 6.95
CA PRO A 97 17.57 -0.22 6.91
C PRO A 97 16.68 0.45 5.87
N SER A 98 16.27 -0.19 4.78
CA SER A 98 15.43 0.45 3.73
C SER A 98 14.76 -0.52 2.74
N VAL A 99 14.51 -1.78 3.11
CA VAL A 99 13.95 -2.77 2.19
C VAL A 99 12.44 -2.83 2.37
N THR A 100 11.69 -2.40 1.35
CA THR A 100 10.24 -2.57 1.32
C THR A 100 9.90 -4.01 0.93
N THR A 101 8.87 -4.57 1.56
CA THR A 101 8.42 -5.94 1.27
C THR A 101 6.90 -6.02 1.31
N PHE A 102 6.36 -6.85 0.42
CA PHE A 102 4.92 -7.14 0.37
C PHE A 102 4.65 -8.53 0.97
N LYS A 103 3.83 -8.59 2.02
CA LYS A 103 3.52 -9.81 2.79
C LYS A 103 2.09 -9.78 3.31
N GLN A 104 1.58 -10.92 3.76
CA GLN A 104 0.38 -10.98 4.59
C GLN A 104 0.79 -10.72 6.05
N TYR A 105 0.08 -9.81 6.72
CA TYR A 105 0.21 -9.57 8.14
C TYR A 105 -0.57 -10.62 8.91
N VAL A 106 0.07 -11.34 9.82
CA VAL A 106 -0.56 -12.41 10.61
C VAL A 106 -0.26 -12.18 12.08
N VAL A 107 -1.28 -12.29 12.92
CA VAL A 107 -1.15 -12.33 14.38
C VAL A 107 -1.45 -13.74 14.85
N ASP A 108 -0.49 -14.38 15.52
CA ASP A 108 -0.63 -15.72 16.09
C ASP A 108 0.09 -15.79 17.43
N GLY A 109 -0.54 -16.36 18.45
CA GLY A 109 0.02 -16.44 19.80
C GLY A 109 0.40 -15.09 20.45
N GLY A 110 -0.14 -13.97 19.96
CA GLY A 110 0.22 -12.60 20.39
C GLY A 110 1.41 -12.01 19.63
N ASP A 111 2.13 -12.81 18.86
CA ASP A 111 3.20 -12.38 17.99
C ASP A 111 2.67 -11.93 16.62
N ARG A 112 3.42 -11.05 15.97
CA ARG A 112 3.09 -10.45 14.68
C ARG A 112 4.08 -10.92 13.63
N TYR A 113 3.59 -11.34 12.47
CA TYR A 113 4.37 -11.94 11.41
C TYR A 113 4.10 -11.30 10.05
N LEU A 114 5.12 -11.37 9.19
CA LEU A 114 5.07 -11.08 7.78
C LEU A 114 5.18 -12.41 7.02
N LYS A 115 4.04 -12.91 6.54
CA LYS A 115 3.89 -14.21 5.88
C LYS A 115 3.85 -14.06 4.36
N PRO A 116 4.78 -14.69 3.60
CA PRO A 116 4.63 -14.79 2.15
C PRO A 116 3.52 -15.79 1.79
N LEU A 117 2.88 -15.61 0.63
CA LEU A 117 1.94 -16.61 0.12
C LEU A 117 2.65 -17.75 -0.62
N ASN A 118 3.81 -17.47 -1.21
CA ASN A 118 4.64 -18.49 -1.82
C ASN A 118 5.44 -19.23 -0.74
N HIS A 119 5.13 -20.51 -0.51
CA HIS A 119 5.74 -21.37 0.51
C HIS A 119 7.25 -21.59 0.37
N ARG A 120 7.85 -21.22 -0.78
CA ARG A 120 9.31 -21.22 -0.96
C ARG A 120 10.02 -20.15 -0.14
N TYR A 121 9.28 -19.14 0.32
CA TYR A 121 9.78 -18.04 1.13
C TYR A 121 9.39 -18.23 2.58
N ALA A 122 10.30 -17.91 3.51
CA ALA A 122 10.05 -18.06 4.94
C ALA A 122 9.18 -16.92 5.49
N THR A 123 8.25 -17.27 6.38
CA THR A 123 7.58 -16.32 7.28
C THR A 123 8.60 -15.70 8.22
N ARG A 124 8.47 -14.39 8.49
CA ARG A 124 9.33 -13.67 9.43
C ARG A 124 8.50 -13.03 10.52
N LEU A 125 9.05 -12.93 11.73
CA LEU A 125 8.51 -12.05 12.75
C LEU A 125 8.55 -10.60 12.25
N LEU A 126 7.54 -9.80 12.57
CA LEU A 126 7.50 -8.38 12.22
C LEU A 126 8.71 -7.65 12.82
N GLY A 127 9.03 -7.92 14.09
CA GLY A 127 10.19 -7.36 14.77
C GLY A 127 10.20 -5.82 14.77
N ASP A 128 11.27 -5.25 14.23
CA ASP A 128 11.48 -3.81 14.06
C ASP A 128 10.92 -3.24 12.75
N ALA A 129 10.42 -4.10 11.85
CA ALA A 129 9.80 -3.65 10.62
C ALA A 129 8.57 -2.77 10.90
N ARG A 130 8.34 -1.81 10.02
CA ARG A 130 7.22 -0.87 10.09
C ARG A 130 6.23 -1.18 8.98
N ILE A 131 4.95 -1.16 9.32
CA ILE A 131 3.90 -1.25 8.30
C ILE A 131 3.77 0.12 7.65
N VAL A 132 3.89 0.15 6.32
CA VAL A 132 3.79 1.35 5.49
C VAL A 132 2.35 1.57 5.04
N GLY A 133 1.59 0.50 4.82
CA GLY A 133 0.18 0.59 4.47
C GLY A 133 -0.45 -0.75 4.16
N VAL A 134 -1.78 -0.75 4.09
CA VAL A 134 -2.62 -1.91 3.80
C VAL A 134 -3.02 -1.90 2.32
N VAL A 135 -2.90 -3.04 1.66
CA VAL A 135 -3.34 -3.23 0.28
C VAL A 135 -4.86 -3.30 0.26
N ARG A 136 -5.48 -2.43 -0.53
CA ARG A 136 -6.95 -2.32 -0.67
C ARG A 136 -7.47 -2.92 -1.96
N GLU A 137 -6.62 -2.98 -2.99
CA GLU A 137 -6.98 -3.47 -4.31
C GLU A 137 -5.74 -4.05 -5.02
N MET A 138 -5.96 -5.08 -5.84
CA MET A 138 -4.98 -5.55 -6.82
C MET A 138 -5.63 -5.62 -8.20
N THR A 139 -4.95 -5.05 -9.20
CA THR A 139 -5.35 -5.11 -10.60
C THR A 139 -4.22 -5.70 -11.44
N LYS A 140 -4.54 -6.65 -12.32
CA LYS A 140 -3.61 -7.20 -13.31
C LYS A 140 -3.98 -6.72 -14.71
N ARG A 141 -3.01 -6.19 -15.45
CA ARG A 141 -3.20 -5.71 -16.82
C ARG A 141 -2.38 -6.57 -17.77
N PHE A 142 -3.02 -7.05 -18.83
CA PHE A 142 -2.39 -7.80 -19.91
C PHE A 142 -2.19 -6.88 -21.13
N ARG A 143 -1.20 -7.20 -21.96
CA ARG A 143 -1.02 -6.56 -23.27
C ARG A 143 -2.02 -7.13 -24.28
#